data_AF-A0A286P3W1-F1
#
_entry.id   AF-A0A286P3W1-F1
#
_cell.length_a   1.000
_cell.length_b   1.000
_cell.length_c   1.000
_cell.angle_alpha   90.00
_cell.angle_beta   90.00
_cell.angle_gamma   90.00
#
_symmetry.space_group_name_H-M   'P 1'
#
loop_
_entity.id
_entity.type
_entity.pdbx_description
1 polymer ?
#
loop_
_entity_poly.entity_id
_entity_poly.type
_entity_poly.pdbx_seq_one_letter_code
_entity_poly.pdbx_strand_id
1 'polypeptide(L)'
;MKPLFHSHKLSAALVALSLSTGQTALAASAFSSDATLTYTIQSIANLSNPGDLSGLEILGYFEQADASSYAATTGDGAITADNPTIGPVAVGTSFSRTFAVSGNASDGTATSSHLGLFRLDFNNLGSDSYAIELALDFELNASAGGQTADTDIFLDFYRTDSSDGSSTGFAFVNASVFGLQNATMADSSGPLLFNLGANASAGLHADVWINGNLQASPVPLPAAVWLFATGLLAFSGARKRKTAD
;
A
#
# COMPACT_ATOMS: atom_id res chain seq x y z
N MET A 1 -24.23 -18.26 61.53
CA MET A 1 -23.47 -17.90 60.31
C MET A 1 -24.46 -17.66 59.18
N LYS A 2 -24.58 -16.42 58.67
CA LYS A 2 -25.45 -16.06 57.55
C LYS A 2 -24.71 -16.31 56.22
N PRO A 3 -25.29 -16.96 55.21
CA PRO A 3 -24.62 -17.10 53.92
C PRO A 3 -24.66 -15.78 53.15
N LEU A 4 -23.48 -15.37 52.65
CA LEU A 4 -23.31 -14.21 51.76
C LEU A 4 -24.02 -14.47 50.42
N PHE A 5 -25.24 -13.95 50.28
CA PHE A 5 -25.89 -13.79 48.97
C PHE A 5 -25.43 -12.48 48.33
N HIS A 6 -24.23 -12.43 47.73
CA HIS A 6 -23.72 -11.20 47.07
C HIS A 6 -23.20 -11.37 45.63
N SER A 7 -23.16 -12.58 45.05
CA SER A 7 -22.50 -12.77 43.73
C SER A 7 -23.30 -12.28 42.51
N HIS A 8 -24.63 -12.45 42.48
CA HIS A 8 -25.43 -12.15 41.27
C HIS A 8 -25.62 -10.66 40.98
N LYS A 9 -25.67 -9.81 42.02
CA LYS A 9 -25.81 -8.34 41.83
C LYS A 9 -24.53 -7.73 41.26
N LEU A 10 -23.38 -8.28 41.64
CA LEU A 10 -22.08 -7.85 41.14
C LEU A 10 -21.93 -8.20 39.65
N SER A 11 -22.34 -9.41 39.23
CA SER A 11 -22.31 -9.85 37.83
C SER A 11 -23.24 -9.02 36.93
N ALA A 12 -24.45 -8.69 37.39
CA ALA A 12 -25.38 -7.87 36.62
C ALA A 12 -24.89 -6.41 36.46
N ALA A 13 -24.27 -5.85 37.50
CA ALA A 13 -23.66 -4.52 37.43
C ALA A 13 -22.43 -4.49 36.50
N LEU A 14 -21.60 -5.54 36.52
CA LEU A 14 -20.45 -5.68 35.61
C LEU A 14 -20.88 -5.82 34.15
N VAL A 15 -21.94 -6.57 33.86
CA VAL A 15 -22.51 -6.71 32.50
C VAL A 15 -23.15 -5.39 32.04
N ALA A 16 -23.87 -4.68 32.91
CA ALA A 16 -24.43 -3.38 32.59
C ALA A 16 -23.35 -2.31 32.34
N LEU A 17 -22.26 -2.30 33.13
CA LEU A 17 -21.11 -1.43 32.89
C LEU A 17 -20.36 -1.80 31.60
N SER A 18 -20.17 -3.09 31.31
CA SER A 18 -19.49 -3.54 30.08
C SER A 18 -20.31 -3.27 28.82
N LEU A 19 -21.65 -3.23 28.91
CA LEU A 19 -22.52 -2.87 27.80
C LEU A 19 -22.62 -1.35 27.59
N SER A 20 -22.56 -0.56 28.68
CA SER A 20 -22.56 0.91 28.58
C SER A 20 -21.30 1.48 27.91
N THR A 21 -20.22 0.70 27.89
CA THR A 21 -18.94 1.07 27.26
C THR A 21 -18.80 0.55 25.83
N GLY A 22 -19.70 -0.31 25.34
CA GLY A 22 -19.66 -0.92 24.01
C GLY A 22 -20.80 -0.47 23.09
N GLN A 23 -21.09 0.83 22.99
CA GLN A 23 -22.30 1.31 22.29
C GLN A 23 -22.23 1.22 20.75
N THR A 24 -21.04 1.06 20.18
CA THR A 24 -20.82 1.09 18.73
C THR A 24 -20.15 -0.19 18.25
N ALA A 25 -20.68 -0.80 17.18
CA ALA A 25 -19.90 -1.67 16.32
C ALA A 25 -18.99 -0.78 15.48
N LEU A 26 -17.67 -0.99 15.54
CA LEU A 26 -16.71 -0.27 14.73
C LEU A 26 -16.79 -0.80 13.29
N ALA A 27 -17.37 -0.01 12.38
CA ALA A 27 -17.31 -0.27 10.96
C ALA A 27 -16.02 0.37 10.42
N ALA A 28 -14.90 -0.32 10.61
CA ALA A 28 -13.61 0.16 10.12
C ALA A 28 -13.55 0.09 8.59
N SER A 29 -12.74 0.97 8.00
CA SER A 29 -12.38 1.00 6.58
C SER A 29 -10.88 1.01 6.43
N ALA A 30 -10.36 0.28 5.45
CA ALA A 30 -8.93 0.24 5.18
C ALA A 30 -8.64 0.01 3.71
N PHE A 31 -7.49 0.50 3.26
CA PHE A 31 -6.90 0.14 1.98
C PHE A 31 -5.40 -0.14 2.15
N SER A 32 -4.86 -0.94 1.23
CA SER A 32 -3.41 -1.14 1.06
C SER A 32 -3.09 -1.17 -0.42
N SER A 33 -1.99 -0.56 -0.80
CA SER A 33 -1.51 -0.52 -2.17
C SER A 33 0.00 -0.63 -2.23
N ASP A 34 0.48 -1.55 -3.06
CA ASP A 34 1.90 -1.87 -3.22
C ASP A 34 2.24 -1.87 -4.71
N ALA A 35 3.26 -1.10 -5.08
CA ALA A 35 3.84 -1.11 -6.42
C ALA A 35 5.28 -1.60 -6.32
N THR A 36 5.53 -2.80 -6.85
CA THR A 36 6.86 -3.39 -6.89
C THR A 36 7.42 -3.30 -8.29
N LEU A 37 8.53 -2.59 -8.46
CA LEU A 37 9.24 -2.42 -9.72
C LEU A 37 10.57 -3.17 -9.66
N THR A 38 10.85 -3.96 -10.68
CA THR A 38 12.08 -4.75 -10.81
C THR A 38 12.78 -4.42 -12.10
N TYR A 39 13.90 -3.71 -11.99
CA TYR A 39 14.79 -3.42 -13.10
C TYR A 39 15.79 -4.56 -13.27
N THR A 40 15.87 -5.14 -14.45
CA THR A 40 16.79 -6.23 -14.78
C THR A 40 17.67 -5.84 -15.95
N ILE A 41 18.96 -5.57 -15.67
CA ILE A 41 19.96 -5.36 -16.71
C ILE A 41 20.32 -6.73 -17.29
N GLN A 42 19.81 -7.02 -18.49
CA GLN A 42 19.99 -8.31 -19.15
C GLN A 42 21.40 -8.45 -19.74
N SER A 43 21.93 -7.37 -20.32
CA SER A 43 23.29 -7.35 -20.85
C SER A 43 23.87 -5.94 -20.92
N ILE A 44 25.20 -5.86 -20.82
CA ILE A 44 25.98 -4.66 -21.12
C ILE A 44 27.16 -5.09 -21.99
N ALA A 45 27.28 -4.50 -23.17
CA ALA A 45 28.39 -4.73 -24.08
C ALA A 45 29.11 -3.41 -24.38
N ASN A 46 30.40 -3.32 -24.04
CA ASN A 46 31.26 -2.27 -24.59
C ASN A 46 31.58 -2.63 -26.05
N LEU A 47 31.16 -1.79 -26.98
CA LEU A 47 31.30 -1.98 -28.42
C LEU A 47 32.68 -1.53 -28.93
N SER A 48 33.36 -0.67 -28.18
CA SER A 48 34.69 -0.12 -28.53
C SER A 48 35.83 -0.92 -27.91
N ASN A 49 35.67 -1.37 -26.66
CA ASN A 49 36.63 -2.17 -25.91
C ASN A 49 35.92 -3.33 -25.17
N PRO A 50 35.62 -4.44 -25.85
CA PRO A 50 34.81 -5.52 -25.30
C PRO A 50 35.30 -6.04 -23.94
N GLY A 51 34.41 -6.05 -22.95
CA GLY A 51 34.67 -6.53 -21.60
C GLY A 51 35.12 -5.45 -20.59
N ASP A 52 35.43 -4.24 -21.05
CA ASP A 52 35.75 -3.12 -20.18
C ASP A 52 34.51 -2.27 -19.87
N LEU A 53 34.11 -2.22 -18.60
CA LEU A 53 32.98 -1.41 -18.13
C LEU A 53 33.41 -0.25 -17.22
N SER A 54 34.72 0.02 -17.13
CA SER A 54 35.27 1.02 -16.19
C SER A 54 34.79 2.46 -16.44
N GLY A 55 34.34 2.76 -17.67
CA GLY A 55 33.75 4.05 -18.04
C GLY A 55 32.24 4.16 -17.82
N LEU A 56 31.56 3.09 -17.40
CA LEU A 56 30.11 3.08 -17.23
C LEU A 56 29.71 3.16 -15.75
N GLU A 57 28.91 4.17 -15.41
CA GLU A 57 28.27 4.31 -14.10
C GLU A 57 26.78 3.97 -14.22
N ILE A 58 26.26 3.27 -13.21
CA ILE A 58 24.85 2.85 -13.11
C ILE A 58 24.29 3.38 -11.80
N LEU A 59 23.25 4.20 -11.87
CA LEU A 59 22.64 4.83 -10.70
C LEU A 59 21.17 4.43 -10.59
N GLY A 60 20.82 3.78 -9.48
CA GLY A 60 19.44 3.56 -9.07
C GLY A 60 18.99 4.65 -8.11
N TYR A 61 17.76 5.14 -8.28
CA TYR A 61 17.20 6.21 -7.46
C TYR A 61 15.74 5.93 -7.13
N PHE A 62 15.34 6.37 -5.94
CA PHE A 62 13.95 6.52 -5.53
C PHE A 62 13.79 7.82 -4.76
N GLU A 63 12.70 8.51 -5.03
CA GLU A 63 12.23 9.64 -4.25
C GLU A 63 10.71 9.61 -4.18
N GLN A 64 10.18 9.86 -2.99
CA GLN A 64 8.78 10.23 -2.88
C GLN A 64 8.67 11.74 -3.11
N ALA A 65 7.93 12.15 -4.14
CA ALA A 65 7.79 13.55 -4.50
C ALA A 65 6.86 14.27 -3.52
N ASP A 66 7.42 14.90 -2.49
CA ASP A 66 6.68 15.57 -1.43
C ASP A 66 5.74 16.66 -1.93
N ALA A 67 6.16 17.47 -2.92
CA ALA A 67 5.36 18.56 -3.46
C ALA A 67 4.10 18.09 -4.21
N SER A 68 4.10 16.84 -4.68
CA SER A 68 2.99 16.20 -5.39
C SER A 68 2.23 15.20 -4.52
N SER A 69 2.66 15.00 -3.27
CA SER A 69 2.04 14.07 -2.33
C SER A 69 1.25 14.81 -1.26
N TYR A 70 0.11 14.27 -0.84
CA TYR A 70 -0.68 14.80 0.27
C TYR A 70 -1.43 13.71 1.02
N ALA A 71 -1.76 13.99 2.28
CA ALA A 71 -2.71 13.22 3.07
C ALA A 71 -3.60 14.19 3.86
N ALA A 72 -4.90 13.92 3.89
CA ALA A 72 -5.89 14.67 4.64
C ALA A 72 -6.77 13.70 5.42
N THR A 73 -6.87 13.90 6.74
CA THR A 73 -7.61 13.00 7.63
C THR A 73 -8.56 13.76 8.55
N THR A 74 -9.63 13.07 8.96
CA THR A 74 -10.53 13.51 10.02
C THR A 74 -10.79 12.35 10.99
N GLY A 75 -11.14 12.66 12.23
CA GLY A 75 -11.36 11.65 13.26
C GLY A 75 -10.10 10.84 13.55
N ASP A 76 -10.18 9.52 13.42
CA ASP A 76 -9.06 8.60 13.65
C ASP A 76 -8.35 8.12 12.38
N GLY A 77 -8.65 8.73 11.22
CA GLY A 77 -8.05 8.37 9.95
C GLY A 77 -6.53 8.48 9.97
N ALA A 78 -5.86 7.43 9.50
CA ALA A 78 -4.40 7.34 9.40
C ALA A 78 -3.97 6.88 8.00
N ILE A 79 -2.87 7.46 7.52
CA ILE A 79 -2.20 7.11 6.26
C ILE A 79 -0.73 6.81 6.56
N THR A 80 -0.21 5.73 6.00
CA THR A 80 1.21 5.36 6.08
C THR A 80 1.74 5.11 4.68
N ALA A 81 2.83 5.80 4.31
CA ALA A 81 3.62 5.49 3.13
C ALA A 81 4.93 4.84 3.56
N ASP A 82 5.30 3.74 2.91
CA ASP A 82 6.59 3.06 3.10
C ASP A 82 7.43 3.20 1.83
N ASN A 83 8.57 3.86 2.01
CA ASN A 83 9.48 4.22 0.93
C ASN A 83 10.61 3.19 0.84
N PRO A 84 10.92 2.66 -0.36
CA PRO A 84 12.00 1.71 -0.51
C PRO A 84 13.36 2.35 -0.18
N THR A 85 14.19 1.63 0.57
CA THR A 85 15.60 2.00 0.73
C THR A 85 16.38 1.74 -0.56
N ILE A 86 17.12 2.74 -1.03
CA ILE A 86 18.00 2.59 -2.19
C ILE A 86 19.40 2.18 -1.75
N GLY A 87 19.92 1.19 -2.45
CA GLY A 87 21.27 0.67 -2.28
C GLY A 87 22.00 0.68 -3.63
N PRO A 88 23.33 0.47 -3.62
CA PRO A 88 24.12 0.51 -4.84
C PRO A 88 23.61 -0.49 -5.88
N VAL A 89 23.52 -0.06 -7.14
CA VAL A 89 23.23 -0.94 -8.27
C VAL A 89 24.55 -1.48 -8.80
N ALA A 90 24.69 -2.81 -8.86
CA ALA A 90 25.87 -3.45 -9.41
C ALA A 90 25.60 -3.93 -10.85
N VAL A 91 26.64 -3.92 -11.67
CA VAL A 91 26.61 -4.48 -13.03
C VAL A 91 26.15 -5.95 -12.97
N GLY A 92 25.20 -6.31 -13.84
CA GLY A 92 24.69 -7.69 -13.95
C GLY A 92 23.77 -8.12 -12.80
N THR A 93 23.21 -7.17 -12.04
CA THR A 93 22.23 -7.45 -10.98
C THR A 93 20.85 -6.94 -11.38
N SER A 94 19.81 -7.58 -10.84
CA SER A 94 18.46 -7.05 -10.83
C SER A 94 18.23 -6.23 -9.55
N PHE A 95 17.40 -5.21 -9.68
CA PHE A 95 17.06 -4.28 -8.61
C PHE A 95 15.55 -4.22 -8.48
N SER A 96 15.02 -4.80 -7.40
CA SER A 96 13.59 -4.82 -7.10
C SER A 96 13.30 -3.92 -5.89
N ARG A 97 12.29 -3.06 -5.98
CA ARG A 97 11.87 -2.14 -4.91
C ARG A 97 10.36 -1.98 -4.89
N THR A 98 9.81 -1.85 -3.70
CA THR A 98 8.38 -1.69 -3.46
C THR A 98 8.12 -0.33 -2.85
N PHE A 99 7.20 0.42 -3.44
CA PHE A 99 6.59 1.59 -2.85
C PHE A 99 5.18 1.23 -2.39
N ALA A 100 4.87 1.46 -1.12
CA ALA A 100 3.62 1.04 -0.52
C ALA A 100 2.93 2.20 0.19
N VAL A 101 1.60 2.24 0.10
CA VAL A 101 0.76 3.17 0.86
C VAL A 101 -0.44 2.41 1.41
N SER A 102 -0.75 2.65 2.67
CA SER A 102 -1.90 2.07 3.34
C SER A 102 -2.65 3.12 4.15
N GLY A 103 -3.93 2.87 4.36
CA GLY A 103 -4.78 3.73 5.17
C GLY A 103 -5.78 2.93 5.99
N ASN A 104 -6.16 3.48 7.15
CA ASN A 104 -7.24 2.95 7.97
C ASN A 104 -8.03 4.08 8.65
N ALA A 105 -9.31 3.81 8.96
CA ALA A 105 -10.11 4.57 9.91
C ALA A 105 -11.16 3.66 10.55
N SER A 106 -11.59 4.00 11.76
CA SER A 106 -12.77 3.41 12.42
C SER A 106 -13.84 4.45 12.78
N ASP A 107 -13.49 5.73 12.74
CA ASP A 107 -14.37 6.89 12.88
C ASP A 107 -13.75 8.10 12.17
N GLY A 108 -14.22 8.40 10.95
CA GLY A 108 -13.76 9.55 10.17
C GLY A 108 -13.42 9.22 8.73
N THR A 109 -12.53 10.02 8.14
CA THR A 109 -12.11 9.90 6.74
C THR A 109 -10.61 10.00 6.60
N ALA A 110 -10.05 9.38 5.56
CA ALA A 110 -8.70 9.67 5.10
C ALA A 110 -8.66 9.66 3.58
N THR A 111 -8.00 10.66 3.00
CA THR A 111 -7.75 10.75 1.56
C THR A 111 -6.29 11.08 1.34
N SER A 112 -5.64 10.42 0.39
CA SER A 112 -4.23 10.63 0.10
C SER A 112 -3.91 10.44 -1.37
N SER A 113 -2.84 11.09 -1.81
CA SER A 113 -2.17 10.86 -3.09
C SER A 113 -0.67 10.88 -2.83
N HIS A 114 0.04 9.87 -3.31
CA HIS A 114 1.48 9.79 -3.17
C HIS A 114 2.15 9.47 -4.51
N LEU A 115 3.23 10.17 -4.82
CA LEU A 115 4.02 9.95 -6.03
C LEU A 115 5.41 9.40 -5.66
N GLY A 116 5.70 8.18 -6.08
CA GLY A 116 7.03 7.58 -6.03
C GLY A 116 7.72 7.67 -7.40
N LEU A 117 8.93 8.21 -7.42
CA LEU A 117 9.75 8.39 -8.61
C LEU A 117 10.90 7.38 -8.59
N PHE A 118 10.87 6.40 -9.47
CA PHE A 118 11.93 5.41 -9.65
C PHE A 118 12.77 5.75 -10.88
N ARG A 119 14.10 5.66 -10.75
CA ARG A 119 14.99 5.89 -11.89
C ARG A 119 16.13 4.88 -11.91
N LEU A 120 16.47 4.42 -13.11
CA LEU A 120 17.72 3.74 -13.39
C LEU A 120 18.42 4.48 -14.53
N ASP A 121 19.54 5.11 -14.21
CA ASP A 121 20.35 5.89 -15.15
C ASP A 121 21.68 5.19 -15.45
N PHE A 122 22.08 5.27 -16.71
CA PHE A 122 23.35 4.83 -17.25
C PHE A 122 24.14 6.05 -17.70
N ASN A 123 25.32 6.27 -17.14
CA ASN A 123 26.20 7.37 -17.49
C ASN A 123 27.50 6.82 -18.06
N ASN A 124 27.77 7.10 -19.34
CA ASN A 124 29.06 6.81 -19.93
C ASN A 124 30.00 7.98 -19.67
N LEU A 125 30.92 7.81 -18.71
CA LEU A 125 31.94 8.79 -18.34
C LEU A 125 33.25 8.61 -19.13
N GLY A 126 33.29 7.63 -20.03
CA GLY A 126 34.45 7.27 -20.83
C GLY A 126 34.36 7.70 -22.30
N SER A 127 35.34 7.24 -23.08
CA SER A 127 35.43 7.47 -24.53
C SER A 127 34.81 6.35 -25.37
N ASP A 128 34.40 5.26 -24.75
CA ASP A 128 33.88 4.08 -25.43
C ASP A 128 32.39 4.21 -25.74
N SER A 129 31.83 3.19 -26.37
CA SER A 129 30.40 3.08 -26.64
C SER A 129 29.82 1.80 -26.05
N TYR A 130 28.60 1.87 -25.54
CA TYR A 130 27.94 0.76 -24.84
C TYR A 130 26.57 0.47 -25.46
N ALA A 131 26.25 -0.82 -25.59
CA ALA A 131 24.90 -1.31 -25.78
C ALA A 131 24.42 -1.94 -24.48
N ILE A 132 23.25 -1.52 -23.99
CA ILE A 132 22.68 -1.94 -22.71
C ILE A 132 21.26 -2.43 -22.96
N GLU A 133 20.97 -3.65 -22.53
CA GLU A 133 19.62 -4.22 -22.57
C GLU A 133 19.06 -4.29 -21.15
N LEU A 134 17.90 -3.68 -20.96
CA LEU A 134 17.21 -3.56 -19.68
C LEU A 134 15.76 -4.03 -19.83
N ALA A 135 15.20 -4.68 -18.83
CA ALA A 135 13.75 -4.85 -18.69
C ALA A 135 13.26 -4.28 -17.36
N LEU A 136 12.02 -3.81 -17.36
CA LEU A 136 11.26 -3.44 -16.17
C LEU A 136 10.09 -4.41 -16.02
N ASP A 137 10.16 -5.26 -15.01
CA ASP A 137 9.02 -6.05 -14.56
C ASP A 137 8.32 -5.29 -13.42
N PHE A 138 7.00 -5.36 -13.35
CA PHE A 138 6.25 -4.70 -12.30
C PHE A 138 5.07 -5.54 -11.81
N GLU A 139 4.76 -5.37 -10.53
CA GLU A 139 3.58 -5.92 -9.88
C GLU A 139 2.88 -4.83 -9.07
N LEU A 140 1.61 -4.59 -9.37
CA LEU A 140 0.75 -3.61 -8.70
C LEU A 140 -0.34 -4.39 -7.94
N ASN A 141 -0.44 -4.17 -6.63
CA ASN A 141 -1.44 -4.78 -5.77
C ASN A 141 -2.26 -3.70 -5.08
N ALA A 142 -3.57 -3.73 -5.23
CA ALA A 142 -4.51 -2.84 -4.57
C ALA A 142 -5.54 -3.65 -3.78
N SER A 143 -5.82 -3.23 -2.55
CA SER A 143 -6.85 -3.85 -1.70
C SER A 143 -7.65 -2.78 -0.97
N ALA A 144 -8.96 -2.98 -0.87
CA ALA A 144 -9.89 -2.11 -0.16
C ALA A 144 -10.90 -2.96 0.61
N GLY A 145 -11.17 -2.59 1.85
CA GLY A 145 -12.05 -3.34 2.73
C GLY A 145 -12.75 -2.46 3.77
N GLY A 146 -13.78 -3.03 4.40
CA GLY A 146 -14.52 -2.35 5.45
C GLY A 146 -15.79 -1.66 4.96
N GLN A 147 -16.12 -0.50 5.52
CA GLN A 147 -17.37 0.21 5.21
C GLN A 147 -17.31 0.95 3.87
N THR A 148 -16.28 1.75 3.65
CA THR A 148 -16.06 2.55 2.44
C THR A 148 -14.57 2.78 2.28
N ALA A 149 -13.97 2.13 1.30
CA ALA A 149 -12.58 2.28 0.93
C ALA A 149 -12.42 2.10 -0.58
N ASP A 150 -11.50 2.86 -1.16
CA ASP A 150 -11.08 2.81 -2.55
C ASP A 150 -9.60 3.16 -2.62
N THR A 151 -8.87 2.52 -3.51
CA THR A 151 -7.46 2.78 -3.75
C THR A 151 -7.11 2.44 -5.18
N ASP A 152 -6.18 3.19 -5.75
CA ASP A 152 -5.71 3.00 -7.10
C ASP A 152 -4.21 3.21 -7.20
N ILE A 153 -3.61 2.55 -8.20
CA ILE A 153 -2.21 2.67 -8.54
C ILE A 153 -2.12 2.95 -10.03
N PHE A 154 -1.41 4.02 -10.38
CA PHE A 154 -0.99 4.34 -11.73
C PHE A 154 0.52 4.18 -11.82
N LEU A 155 0.98 3.46 -12.85
CA LEU A 155 2.39 3.37 -13.21
C LEU A 155 2.53 3.93 -14.63
N ASP A 156 3.42 4.89 -14.80
CA ASP A 156 3.90 5.34 -16.11
C ASP A 156 5.42 5.18 -16.15
N PHE A 157 5.97 4.62 -17.22
CA PHE A 157 7.41 4.51 -17.38
C PHE A 157 7.86 4.97 -18.75
N TYR A 158 9.01 5.62 -18.79
CA TYR A 158 9.53 6.29 -19.97
C TYR A 158 11.05 6.29 -20.00
N ARG A 159 11.60 6.38 -21.21
CA ARG A 159 13.04 6.47 -21.44
C ARG A 159 13.49 7.93 -21.43
N THR A 160 14.69 8.21 -20.94
CA THR A 160 15.23 9.58 -20.93
C THR A 160 15.91 9.97 -22.24
N ASP A 161 16.25 9.00 -23.08
CA ASP A 161 16.84 9.23 -24.40
C ASP A 161 15.80 9.47 -25.50
N SER A 162 14.50 9.42 -25.16
CA SER A 162 13.43 9.85 -26.07
C SER A 162 13.31 11.38 -26.05
N SER A 163 13.47 12.00 -27.22
CA SER A 163 13.43 13.47 -27.35
C SER A 163 12.05 14.08 -27.09
N ASP A 164 11.01 13.26 -26.95
CA ASP A 164 9.62 13.67 -26.76
C ASP A 164 9.09 13.42 -25.35
N GLY A 165 9.86 12.77 -24.46
CA GLY A 165 9.40 12.39 -23.13
C GLY A 165 8.16 11.49 -23.16
N SER A 166 7.96 10.77 -24.26
CA SER A 166 6.78 9.92 -24.43
C SER A 166 6.83 8.71 -23.50
N SER A 167 5.68 8.42 -22.87
CA SER A 167 5.46 7.19 -22.13
C SER A 167 5.82 5.99 -22.99
N THR A 168 6.68 5.13 -22.46
CA THR A 168 7.02 3.84 -23.06
C THR A 168 5.96 2.80 -22.72
N GLY A 169 5.35 2.90 -21.55
CA GLY A 169 4.22 2.07 -21.17
C GLY A 169 3.52 2.57 -19.91
N PHE A 170 2.32 2.04 -19.71
CA PHE A 170 1.43 2.43 -18.63
C PHE A 170 0.70 1.22 -18.06
N ALA A 171 0.49 1.21 -16.75
CA ALA A 171 -0.28 0.21 -16.04
C ALA A 171 -1.18 0.84 -14.97
N PHE A 172 -2.30 0.18 -14.69
CA PHE A 172 -3.30 0.66 -13.77
C PHE A 172 -3.99 -0.49 -13.03
N VAL A 173 -4.19 -0.31 -11.73
CA VAL A 173 -5.03 -1.19 -10.92
C VAL A 173 -5.84 -0.37 -9.93
N ASN A 174 -7.09 -0.79 -9.68
CA ASN A 174 -7.98 -0.16 -8.70
C ASN A 174 -8.69 -1.24 -7.88
N ALA A 175 -8.87 -0.96 -6.60
CA ALA A 175 -9.67 -1.76 -5.70
C ALA A 175 -10.64 -0.88 -4.90
N SER A 176 -11.87 -1.36 -4.73
CA SER A 176 -12.95 -0.65 -4.04
C SER A 176 -13.88 -1.62 -3.30
N VAL A 177 -14.41 -1.21 -2.15
CA VAL A 177 -15.45 -1.95 -1.41
C VAL A 177 -16.73 -2.11 -2.24
N PHE A 178 -17.01 -1.19 -3.17
CA PHE A 178 -18.17 -1.27 -4.08
C PHE A 178 -17.86 -1.95 -5.41
N GLY A 179 -16.60 -2.37 -5.61
CA GLY A 179 -16.11 -3.02 -6.82
C GLY A 179 -15.29 -4.27 -6.49
N LEU A 180 -14.14 -4.41 -7.16
CA LEU A 180 -13.16 -5.45 -6.83
C LEU A 180 -12.44 -5.05 -5.54
N GLN A 181 -12.59 -5.83 -4.48
CA GLN A 181 -11.94 -5.54 -3.19
C GLN A 181 -10.44 -5.83 -3.18
N ASN A 182 -9.96 -6.67 -4.09
CA ASN A 182 -8.55 -6.93 -4.31
C ASN A 182 -8.32 -6.98 -5.81
N ALA A 183 -7.29 -6.29 -6.28
CA ALA A 183 -6.90 -6.27 -7.66
C ALA A 183 -5.38 -6.32 -7.76
N THR A 184 -4.89 -7.15 -8.68
CA THR A 184 -3.47 -7.36 -8.92
C THR A 184 -3.23 -7.27 -10.42
N MET A 185 -2.14 -6.62 -10.80
CA MET A 185 -1.61 -6.61 -12.17
C MET A 185 -0.12 -6.89 -12.11
N ALA A 186 0.36 -7.82 -12.92
CA ALA A 186 1.78 -8.05 -13.12
C ALA A 186 2.06 -8.10 -14.62
N ASP A 187 3.06 -7.36 -15.07
CA ASP A 187 3.46 -7.29 -16.47
C ASP A 187 4.93 -6.84 -16.60
N SER A 188 5.42 -6.72 -17.83
CA SER A 188 6.80 -6.38 -18.16
C SER A 188 6.87 -5.40 -19.33
N SER A 189 7.85 -4.52 -19.32
CA SER A 189 8.19 -3.68 -20.47
C SER A 189 8.73 -4.49 -21.66
N GLY A 190 9.15 -5.74 -21.42
CA GLY A 190 10.03 -6.47 -22.33
C GLY A 190 11.43 -5.82 -22.41
N PRO A 191 12.31 -6.32 -23.31
CA PRO A 191 13.66 -5.80 -23.45
C PRO A 191 13.67 -4.41 -24.11
N LEU A 192 14.33 -3.47 -23.45
CA LEU A 192 14.58 -2.11 -23.88
C LEU A 192 16.08 -1.94 -24.13
N LEU A 193 16.43 -1.54 -25.36
CA LEU A 193 17.83 -1.36 -25.77
C LEU A 193 18.22 0.12 -25.70
N PHE A 194 19.31 0.40 -25.00
CA PHE A 194 19.97 1.71 -24.91
C PHE A 194 21.34 1.64 -25.58
N ASN A 195 21.65 2.66 -26.38
CA ASN A 195 22.97 2.81 -27.01
C ASN A 195 23.59 4.11 -26.51
N LEU A 196 24.69 4.00 -25.77
CA LEU A 196 25.40 5.15 -25.21
C LEU A 196 26.69 5.36 -25.97
N GLY A 197 26.83 6.51 -26.62
CA GLY A 197 28.12 6.99 -27.12
C GLY A 197 28.99 7.54 -25.99
N ALA A 198 30.22 7.94 -26.31
CA ALA A 198 31.13 8.60 -25.37
C ALA A 198 30.47 9.82 -24.71
N ASN A 199 30.59 9.95 -23.39
CA ASN A 199 30.01 11.06 -22.61
C ASN A 199 28.47 11.19 -22.71
N ALA A 200 27.76 10.14 -23.10
CA ALA A 200 26.30 10.13 -23.17
C ALA A 200 25.66 9.51 -21.92
N SER A 201 24.41 9.90 -21.65
CA SER A 201 23.57 9.31 -20.60
C SER A 201 22.23 8.88 -21.16
N ALA A 202 21.68 7.80 -20.63
CA ALA A 202 20.33 7.34 -20.91
C ALA A 202 19.79 6.57 -19.70
N GLY A 203 18.49 6.37 -19.61
CA GLY A 203 17.89 5.72 -18.45
C GLY A 203 16.42 5.39 -18.66
N LEU A 204 15.88 4.62 -17.73
CA LEU A 204 14.48 4.25 -17.64
C LEU A 204 13.92 4.77 -16.33
N HIS A 205 12.93 5.66 -16.43
CA HIS A 205 12.26 6.27 -15.29
C HIS A 205 10.85 5.71 -15.18
N ALA A 206 10.34 5.61 -13.97
CA ALA A 206 9.00 5.15 -13.70
C ALA A 206 8.38 5.97 -12.56
N ASP A 207 7.19 6.50 -12.83
CA ASP A 207 6.43 7.30 -11.91
C ASP A 207 5.23 6.47 -11.43
N VAL A 208 5.11 6.32 -10.12
CA VAL A 208 4.06 5.55 -9.47
C VAL A 208 3.20 6.50 -8.65
N TRP A 209 1.93 6.66 -9.03
CA TRP A 209 0.93 7.32 -8.20
C TRP A 209 0.10 6.29 -7.46
N ILE A 210 -0.02 6.45 -6.13
CA ILE A 210 -0.94 5.69 -5.31
C ILE A 210 -1.92 6.67 -4.68
N ASN A 211 -3.20 6.51 -4.99
CA ASN A 211 -4.27 7.28 -4.36
C ASN A 211 -5.11 6.37 -3.48
N GLY A 212 -5.60 6.92 -2.38
CA GLY A 212 -6.45 6.20 -1.45
C GLY A 212 -7.51 7.09 -0.85
N ASN A 213 -8.70 6.54 -0.67
CA ASN A 213 -9.80 7.19 -0.02
C ASN A 213 -10.57 6.22 0.86
N LEU A 214 -10.83 6.61 2.11
CA LEU A 214 -11.61 5.81 3.05
C LEU A 214 -12.53 6.68 3.90
N GLN A 215 -13.65 6.08 4.29
CA GLN A 215 -14.60 6.64 5.22
C GLN A 215 -15.12 5.52 6.14
N ALA A 216 -15.09 5.79 7.44
CA ALA A 216 -15.63 4.93 8.47
C ALA A 216 -16.57 5.74 9.36
N SER A 217 -17.63 5.12 9.86
CA SER A 217 -18.56 5.76 10.79
C SER A 217 -19.03 4.73 11.81
N PRO A 218 -18.93 5.02 13.12
CA PRO A 218 -19.41 4.12 14.14
C PRO A 218 -20.90 3.81 13.96
N VAL A 219 -21.26 2.53 13.95
CA VAL A 219 -22.66 2.11 13.83
C VAL A 219 -23.18 1.68 15.20
N PRO A 220 -24.35 2.14 15.67
CA PRO A 220 -24.94 1.67 16.92
C PRO A 220 -25.11 0.14 16.90
N LEU A 221 -24.83 -0.52 18.03
CA LEU A 221 -25.07 -1.96 18.13
C LEU A 221 -26.53 -2.31 17.77
N PRO A 222 -26.78 -3.36 16.97
CA PRO A 222 -28.14 -3.78 16.65
C PRO A 222 -28.97 -4.00 17.92
N ALA A 223 -30.25 -3.60 17.88
CA ALA A 223 -31.17 -3.78 19.01
C ALA A 223 -31.26 -5.23 19.49
N ALA A 224 -31.03 -6.21 18.61
CA ALA A 224 -30.97 -7.62 18.96
C ALA A 224 -29.85 -7.95 19.98
N VAL A 225 -28.70 -7.28 19.92
CA VAL A 225 -27.62 -7.45 20.89
C VAL A 225 -28.06 -6.96 22.26
N TRP A 226 -28.76 -5.81 22.30
CA TRP A 226 -29.37 -5.28 23.51
C TRP A 226 -30.46 -6.20 24.07
N LEU A 227 -31.33 -6.75 23.21
CA LEU A 227 -32.39 -7.69 23.60
C LEU A 227 -31.83 -9.04 24.08
N PHE A 228 -30.77 -9.53 23.46
CA PHE A 228 -30.09 -10.75 23.87
C PHE A 228 -29.42 -10.58 25.23
N ALA A 229 -28.69 -9.47 25.43
CA ALA A 229 -28.04 -9.17 26.70
C ALA A 229 -29.05 -8.98 27.85
N THR A 230 -30.14 -8.23 27.60
CA THR A 230 -31.23 -8.06 28.56
C THR A 230 -31.94 -9.39 28.86
N GLY A 231 -32.14 -10.25 27.85
CA GLY A 231 -32.67 -11.60 28.02
C GLY A 231 -31.78 -12.52 28.87
N LEU A 232 -30.46 -12.47 28.67
CA LEU A 232 -29.47 -13.21 29.47
C LEU A 232 -29.51 -12.79 30.95
N LEU A 233 -29.59 -11.48 31.19
CA LEU A 233 -29.74 -10.93 32.54
C LEU A 233 -31.06 -11.40 33.18
N ALA A 234 -32.17 -11.37 32.45
CA ALA A 234 -33.47 -11.84 32.94
C ALA A 234 -33.45 -13.35 33.28
N PHE A 235 -32.84 -14.18 32.44
CA PHE A 235 -32.72 -15.63 32.66
C PHE A 235 -31.87 -15.97 33.88
N SER A 236 -30.80 -15.22 34.14
CA SER A 236 -29.95 -15.41 35.32
C SER A 236 -30.67 -15.11 36.65
N GLY A 237 -31.67 -14.22 36.63
CA GLY A 237 -32.51 -13.89 37.78
C GLY A 237 -33.68 -14.86 38.00
N ALA A 238 -34.17 -15.52 36.95
CA ALA A 238 -35.34 -16.40 37.01
C ALA A 238 -35.09 -17.74 37.75
N ARG A 239 -33.83 -18.13 37.98
CA ARG A 239 -33.48 -19.44 38.59
C ARG A 239 -33.68 -19.53 40.11
N LYS A 240 -34.27 -18.53 40.76
CA LYS A 240 -34.53 -18.50 42.22
C LYS A 240 -36.02 -18.54 42.62
N ARG A 241 -36.82 -19.44 42.03
CA ARG A 241 -38.11 -19.82 42.62
C ARG A 241 -38.27 -21.35 42.65
N LYS A 242 -37.78 -21.96 43.73
CA LYS A 242 -38.43 -23.14 44.32
C LYS A 242 -38.07 -23.30 45.79
N THR A 243 -39.05 -23.00 46.65
CA THR A 243 -39.37 -23.49 48.02
C THR A 243 -40.25 -22.40 48.65
N ALA A 244 -41.44 -22.63 49.19
CA ALA A 244 -42.20 -23.80 49.65
C ALA A 244 -43.72 -23.49 49.38
N ASP A 245 -44.70 -24.38 49.46
CA ASP A 245 -44.92 -25.67 50.13
C ASP A 245 -45.55 -26.70 49.17
#